data_AF-A0A2G5X7V7-F1
#
_entry.id   AF-A0A2G5X7V7-F1
#
_cell.length_a   1.000
_cell.length_b   1.000
_cell.length_c   1.000
_cell.angle_alpha   90.00
_cell.angle_beta   90.00
_cell.angle_gamma   90.00
#
_symmetry.space_group_name_H-M   'P 1'
#
loop_
_entity.id
_entity.type
_entity.pdbx_description
1 polymer ?
#
loop_
_entity_poly.entity_id
_entity_poly.type
_entity_poly.pdbx_seq_one_letter_code
_entity_poly.pdbx_strand_id
1 'polypeptide(L)'
;MEYTLKDESFDFSETEVTHEVLKIGEPEDGLFEIEFKLTFSYGFLNYSHNFVWLNQDIETLLEQLKKMDGKNNGTLSVLSPGVSFSYSQNPHDENFYEFTVFMDTGYINSYMGTESKLGITLSATREDIENWVASFLKN
;
A
#
# COMPACT_ATOMS: atom_id res chain seq x y z
N MET A 1 -12.57 -4.47 -9.11
CA MET A 1 -12.12 -3.26 -9.85
C MET A 1 -10.64 -3.06 -9.54
N GLU A 2 -9.83 -2.67 -10.52
CA GLU A 2 -8.40 -2.38 -10.31
C GLU A 2 -8.20 -0.90 -10.00
N TYR A 3 -7.42 -0.61 -8.96
CA TYR A 3 -7.06 0.75 -8.55
C TYR A 3 -5.55 0.91 -8.55
N THR A 4 -5.08 2.04 -9.09
CA THR A 4 -3.65 2.29 -9.34
C THR A 4 -3.20 3.54 -8.62
N LEU A 5 -2.05 3.46 -7.95
CA LEU A 5 -1.24 4.59 -7.52
C LEU A 5 -0.06 4.71 -8.48
N LYS A 6 0.10 5.87 -9.12
CA LYS A 6 1.18 6.14 -10.08
C LYS A 6 2.12 7.19 -9.53
N ASP A 7 3.32 7.22 -10.06
CA ASP A 7 4.26 8.32 -9.83
C ASP A 7 3.83 9.56 -10.65
N GLU A 8 3.49 10.64 -9.96
CA GLU A 8 3.07 11.91 -10.56
C GLU A 8 4.24 12.82 -10.97
N SER A 9 5.47 12.50 -10.54
CA SER A 9 6.65 13.29 -10.91
C SER A 9 7.14 13.03 -12.33
N PHE A 10 6.51 12.08 -13.05
CA PHE A 10 6.89 11.66 -14.39
C PHE A 10 5.68 11.42 -15.32
N ASP A 11 5.61 12.14 -16.44
CA ASP A 11 4.56 11.98 -17.46
C ASP A 11 4.52 10.56 -18.09
N PHE A 12 5.63 9.81 -17.99
CA PHE A 12 5.78 8.43 -18.47
C PHE A 12 6.41 7.55 -17.40
N SER A 13 5.89 7.57 -16.17
CA SER A 13 6.33 6.61 -15.17
C SER A 13 5.82 5.22 -15.53
N GLU A 14 6.74 4.29 -15.78
CA GLU A 14 6.44 2.86 -15.87
C GLU A 14 6.37 2.20 -14.48
N THR A 15 6.51 3.01 -13.41
CA THR A 15 6.50 2.60 -12.01
C THR A 15 5.12 2.89 -11.41
N GLU A 16 4.42 1.85 -10.99
CA GLU A 16 3.08 1.95 -10.39
C GLU A 16 2.80 0.82 -9.40
N VAL A 17 1.85 1.09 -8.51
CA VAL A 17 1.31 0.10 -7.57
C VAL A 17 -0.17 -0.06 -7.81
N THR A 18 -0.60 -1.26 -8.18
CA THR A 18 -2.02 -1.57 -8.35
C THR A 18 -2.49 -2.51 -7.26
N HIS A 19 -3.74 -2.34 -6.84
CA HIS A 19 -4.46 -3.40 -6.14
C HIS A 19 -5.77 -3.72 -6.83
N GLU A 20 -6.16 -4.99 -6.72
CA GLU A 20 -7.43 -5.51 -7.19
C GLU A 20 -8.09 -6.28 -6.04
N VAL A 21 -9.25 -5.81 -5.57
CA VAL A 21 -10.05 -6.55 -4.59
C VAL A 21 -10.70 -7.73 -5.31
N LEU A 22 -10.35 -8.94 -4.88
CA LEU A 22 -10.81 -10.20 -5.45
C LEU A 22 -12.12 -10.64 -4.78
N LYS A 23 -12.22 -10.44 -3.47
CA LYS A 23 -13.37 -10.86 -2.66
C LYS A 23 -13.45 -10.06 -1.37
N ILE A 24 -14.68 -9.72 -0.98
CA ILE A 24 -15.01 -9.18 0.34
C ILE A 24 -15.83 -10.25 1.06
N GLY A 25 -15.39 -10.61 2.26
CA GLY A 25 -16.06 -11.58 3.14
C GLY A 25 -17.38 -11.05 3.70
N GLU A 26 -18.17 -11.95 4.28
CA GLU A 26 -19.37 -11.54 5.01
C GLU A 26 -18.98 -10.87 6.34
N PRO A 27 -19.66 -9.78 6.73
CA PRO A 27 -19.37 -9.12 7.99
C PRO A 27 -19.83 -9.96 9.19
N GLU A 28 -18.90 -10.24 10.11
CA GLU A 28 -19.15 -10.85 11.42
C GLU A 28 -18.75 -9.84 12.51
N ASP A 29 -19.71 -9.41 13.33
CA ASP A 29 -19.53 -8.34 14.33
C ASP A 29 -18.93 -7.03 13.76
N GLY A 30 -19.17 -6.74 12.49
CA GLY A 30 -18.65 -5.55 11.80
C GLY A 30 -17.24 -5.71 11.23
N LEU A 31 -16.64 -6.90 11.36
CA LEU A 31 -15.38 -7.27 10.75
C LEU A 31 -15.60 -8.10 9.49
N PHE A 32 -14.83 -7.82 8.44
CA PHE A 32 -14.83 -8.65 7.24
C PHE A 32 -13.44 -8.73 6.61
N GLU A 33 -13.17 -9.85 5.97
CA GLU A 33 -11.96 -10.09 5.21
C GLU A 33 -12.03 -9.41 3.83
N ILE A 34 -10.91 -8.88 3.38
CA ILE A 34 -10.70 -8.30 2.06
C ILE A 34 -9.56 -9.09 1.44
N GLU A 35 -9.89 -9.96 0.49
CA GLU A 35 -8.92 -10.67 -0.33
C GLU A 35 -8.56 -9.79 -1.52
N PHE A 36 -7.29 -9.47 -1.70
CA PHE A 36 -6.83 -8.62 -2.80
C PHE A 36 -5.51 -9.09 -3.38
N LYS A 37 -5.27 -8.71 -4.64
CA LYS A 37 -3.98 -8.84 -5.29
C LYS A 37 -3.29 -7.49 -5.29
N LEU A 38 -2.06 -7.43 -4.82
CA LEU A 38 -1.19 -6.25 -4.91
C LEU A 38 -0.14 -6.50 -5.99
N THR A 39 0.05 -5.55 -6.90
CA THR A 39 1.01 -5.64 -8.00
C THR A 39 1.94 -4.44 -7.99
N PHE A 40 3.25 -4.69 -8.07
CA PHE A 40 4.26 -3.69 -8.36
C PHE A 40 4.69 -3.83 -9.80
N SER A 41 4.65 -2.72 -10.53
CA SER A 41 5.13 -2.61 -11.91
C SER A 41 6.37 -1.71 -11.92
N TYR A 42 7.45 -2.18 -12.54
CA TYR A 42 8.73 -1.46 -12.74
C TYR A 42 9.07 -1.33 -14.23
N GLY A 43 8.06 -1.18 -15.08
CA GLY A 43 8.16 -1.14 -16.55
C GLY A 43 8.49 -2.45 -17.25
N PHE A 44 9.57 -3.12 -16.87
CA PHE A 44 9.98 -4.42 -17.46
C PHE A 44 9.62 -5.62 -16.58
N LEU A 45 9.17 -5.37 -15.34
CA LEU A 45 8.86 -6.40 -14.36
C LEU A 45 7.54 -6.07 -13.67
N ASN A 46 6.64 -7.05 -13.66
CA ASN A 46 5.44 -7.03 -12.82
C ASN A 46 5.59 -8.14 -11.77
N TYR A 47 5.51 -7.75 -10.51
CA TYR A 47 5.48 -8.68 -9.38
C TYR A 47 4.16 -8.54 -8.64
N SER A 48 3.45 -9.64 -8.45
CA SER A 48 2.15 -9.61 -7.77
C SER A 48 2.02 -10.70 -6.71
N HIS A 49 1.34 -10.38 -5.63
CA HIS A 49 1.02 -11.31 -4.56
C HIS A 49 -0.40 -11.09 -4.03
N ASN A 50 -1.04 -12.16 -3.57
CA ASN A 50 -2.37 -12.08 -2.97
C ASN A 50 -2.24 -11.96 -1.45
N PHE A 51 -3.01 -11.06 -0.87
CA PHE A 51 -3.06 -10.83 0.56
C PHE A 51 -4.50 -10.89 1.05
N VAL A 52 -4.63 -11.07 2.36
CA VAL A 52 -5.90 -10.98 3.07
C VAL A 52 -5.72 -9.98 4.20
N TRP A 53 -6.57 -8.97 4.22
CA TRP A 53 -6.66 -7.98 5.28
C TRP A 53 -8.05 -8.00 5.91
N LEU A 54 -8.17 -7.42 7.10
CA LEU A 54 -9.46 -7.05 7.66
C LEU A 54 -9.79 -5.61 7.29
N ASN A 55 -11.07 -5.24 7.26
CA ASN A 55 -11.47 -3.83 7.10
C ASN A 55 -10.81 -2.88 8.12
N GLN A 56 -10.54 -3.37 9.34
CA GLN A 56 -9.79 -2.64 10.36
C GLN A 56 -8.37 -2.27 9.93
N ASP A 57 -7.71 -3.06 9.07
CA ASP A 57 -6.39 -2.72 8.54
C ASP A 57 -6.49 -1.45 7.68
N ILE A 58 -7.53 -1.34 6.85
CA ILE A 58 -7.78 -0.15 6.03
C ILE A 58 -8.13 1.06 6.90
N GLU A 59 -9.02 0.88 7.87
CA GLU A 59 -9.39 1.94 8.83
C GLU A 59 -8.15 2.46 9.58
N THR A 60 -7.29 1.54 10.03
CA THR A 60 -6.03 1.85 10.70
C THR A 60 -5.08 2.63 9.80
N LEU A 61 -4.98 2.29 8.50
CA LEU A 61 -4.18 3.08 7.56
C LEU A 61 -4.76 4.49 7.37
N LEU A 62 -6.07 4.62 7.14
CA LEU A 62 -6.73 5.92 6.96
C LEU A 62 -6.56 6.82 8.20
N GLU A 63 -6.62 6.27 9.40
CA GLU A 63 -6.34 7.02 10.63
C GLU A 63 -4.87 7.45 10.76
N GLN A 64 -3.93 6.63 10.31
CA GLN A 64 -2.51 6.99 10.32
C GLN A 64 -2.20 8.06 9.26
N LEU A 65 -2.80 7.98 8.07
CA LEU A 65 -2.67 9.00 7.02
C LEU A 65 -3.12 10.39 7.51
N LYS A 66 -4.24 10.45 8.26
CA LYS A 66 -4.71 11.69 8.91
C LYS A 66 -3.71 12.28 9.92
N LYS A 67 -2.77 11.50 10.43
CA LYS A 67 -1.76 11.92 11.42
C LYS A 67 -0.40 12.24 10.77
N MET A 68 -0.28 12.11 9.45
CA MET A 68 0.95 12.46 8.72
C MET A 68 1.31 13.94 8.88
N ASP A 69 0.33 14.81 9.12
CA ASP A 69 0.49 16.26 9.34
C ASP A 69 1.47 16.64 10.46
N GLY A 70 1.73 15.74 11.41
CA GLY A 70 2.63 16.01 12.53
C GLY A 70 4.11 15.69 12.26
N LYS A 71 4.45 15.05 11.12
CA LYS A 71 5.80 14.53 10.86
C LYS A 71 6.15 14.54 9.37
N ASN A 72 7.33 15.05 9.04
CA ASN A 72 7.84 15.07 7.66
C ASN A 72 8.22 13.69 7.12
N ASN A 73 8.30 12.66 7.97
CA ASN A 73 8.51 11.28 7.55
C ASN A 73 7.97 10.29 8.59
N GLY A 74 7.76 9.05 8.16
CA GLY A 74 7.32 7.98 9.04
C GLY A 74 7.05 6.68 8.33
N THR A 75 6.46 5.75 9.07
CA THR A 75 6.03 4.44 8.60
C THR A 75 4.56 4.25 8.92
N LEU A 76 3.83 3.57 8.03
CA LEU A 76 2.46 3.11 8.28
C LEU A 76 2.47 1.58 8.24
N SER A 77 1.71 0.98 9.14
CA SER A 77 1.58 -0.47 9.21
C SER A 77 0.14 -0.87 9.46
N VAL A 78 -0.20 -2.06 8.98
CA VAL A 78 -1.46 -2.75 9.29
C VAL A 78 -1.22 -3.82 10.35
N LEU A 79 -2.29 -4.38 10.92
CA LEU A 79 -2.19 -5.48 11.88
C LEU A 79 -1.82 -6.78 11.16
N SER A 80 -2.36 -6.96 9.95
CA SER A 80 -2.05 -8.09 9.08
C SER A 80 -0.60 -8.02 8.56
N PRO A 81 0.11 -9.15 8.48
CA PRO A 81 1.48 -9.17 7.95
C PRO A 81 1.51 -8.99 6.43
N GLY A 82 2.69 -8.68 5.91
CA GLY A 82 3.01 -8.84 4.48
C GLY A 82 2.98 -7.57 3.64
N VAL A 83 2.39 -6.49 4.13
CA VAL A 83 2.45 -5.18 3.47
C VAL A 83 2.72 -4.09 4.50
N SER A 84 3.67 -3.20 4.21
CA SER A 84 4.01 -2.06 5.06
C SER A 84 4.37 -0.86 4.22
N PHE A 85 4.35 0.34 4.82
CA PHE A 85 4.52 1.59 4.11
C PHE A 85 5.52 2.50 4.81
N SER A 86 6.24 3.30 4.03
CA SER A 86 6.96 4.46 4.54
C SER A 86 6.66 5.69 3.72
N TYR A 87 6.72 6.86 4.34
CA TYR A 87 6.50 8.12 3.65
C TYR A 87 7.56 9.15 4.06
N SER A 88 7.89 10.02 3.12
CA SER A 88 8.65 11.24 3.35
C SER A 88 7.99 12.39 2.59
N GLN A 89 7.64 13.46 3.30
CA GLN A 89 7.04 14.66 2.70
C GLN A 89 8.10 15.41 1.89
N ASN A 90 7.70 15.92 0.73
CA ASN A 90 8.55 16.76 -0.09
C ASN A 90 8.83 18.09 0.64
N PRO A 91 10.10 18.52 0.78
CA PRO A 91 10.42 19.77 1.48
C PRO A 91 9.94 21.04 0.76
N HIS A 92 9.52 20.92 -0.50
CA HIS A 92 9.07 22.03 -1.34
C HIS A 92 7.56 22.00 -1.64
N ASP A 93 6.86 20.91 -1.28
CA ASP A 93 5.42 20.77 -1.44
C ASP A 93 4.83 19.89 -0.32
N GLU A 94 4.05 20.50 0.56
CA GLU A 94 3.47 19.83 1.73
C GLU A 94 2.41 18.77 1.36
N ASN A 95 1.85 18.81 0.15
CA ASN A 95 0.86 17.83 -0.29
C ASN A 95 1.48 16.62 -0.99
N PHE A 96 2.78 16.65 -1.23
CA PHE A 96 3.47 15.68 -2.07
C PHE A 96 4.41 14.80 -1.25
N TYR A 97 4.38 13.50 -1.49
CA TYR A 97 5.10 12.52 -0.69
C TYR A 97 5.87 11.54 -1.56
N GLU A 98 7.09 11.22 -1.15
CA GLU A 98 7.74 9.97 -1.52
C GLU A 98 7.10 8.86 -0.69
N PHE A 99 6.26 8.05 -1.32
CA PHE A 99 5.51 6.98 -0.68
C PHE A 99 6.04 5.62 -1.13
N THR A 100 6.58 4.84 -0.20
CA THR A 100 7.11 3.51 -0.47
C THR A 100 6.16 2.45 0.05
N VAL A 101 5.79 1.51 -0.83
CA VAL A 101 5.03 0.31 -0.48
C VAL A 101 6.00 -0.87 -0.45
N PHE A 102 6.01 -1.61 0.65
CA PHE A 102 6.80 -2.83 0.81
C PHE A 102 5.88 -4.04 0.82
N MET A 103 6.19 -5.03 -0.04
CA MET A 103 5.63 -6.37 -0.01
C MET A 103 6.63 -7.33 0.65
N ASP A 104 6.19 -8.02 1.69
CA ASP A 104 6.88 -9.15 2.31
C ASP A 104 6.02 -10.41 2.12
N THR A 105 6.45 -11.30 1.24
CA THR A 105 5.71 -12.53 0.94
C THR A 105 6.10 -13.70 1.84
N GLY A 106 6.91 -13.46 2.90
CA GLY A 106 7.10 -14.41 3.98
C GLY A 106 7.74 -15.75 3.58
N TYR A 107 8.61 -15.79 2.56
CA TYR A 107 9.35 -17.01 2.23
C TYR A 107 10.34 -17.37 3.35
N ILE A 108 9.86 -18.12 4.34
CA ILE A 108 10.69 -18.72 5.40
C ILE A 108 11.31 -20.00 4.84
N ASN A 109 12.59 -19.95 4.46
CA ASN A 109 13.38 -21.17 4.28
C ASN A 109 14.01 -21.56 5.62
N SER A 110 13.94 -22.83 6.00
CA SER A 110 14.11 -23.37 7.37
C SER A 110 15.50 -23.20 8.02
N TYR A 111 16.42 -22.48 7.39
CA TYR A 111 17.79 -22.26 7.90
C TYR A 111 18.23 -20.79 7.95
N MET A 112 17.43 -19.84 7.44
CA MET A 112 17.65 -18.39 7.60
C MET A 112 16.30 -17.68 7.52
N GLY A 113 15.95 -16.87 8.54
CA GLY A 113 14.81 -15.95 8.45
C GLY A 113 15.05 -14.97 7.30
N THR A 114 14.51 -15.27 6.13
CA THR A 114 14.75 -14.51 4.91
C THR A 114 13.63 -13.49 4.80
N GLU A 115 13.92 -12.23 5.16
CA GLU A 115 13.03 -11.12 4.82
C GLU A 115 13.12 -10.88 3.31
N SER A 116 12.08 -11.28 2.57
CA SER A 116 12.01 -11.04 1.11
C SER A 116 11.17 -9.79 0.86
N LYS A 117 11.73 -8.63 1.23
CA LYS A 117 11.06 -7.34 1.10
C LYS A 117 11.32 -6.77 -0.29
N LEU A 118 10.28 -6.70 -1.12
CA LEU A 118 10.26 -5.91 -2.35
C LEU A 118 9.62 -4.56 -2.03
N GLY A 119 10.24 -3.47 -2.49
CA GLY A 119 9.76 -2.13 -2.22
C GLY A 119 9.72 -1.28 -3.48
N ILE A 120 8.67 -0.50 -3.64
CA ILE A 120 8.48 0.44 -4.75
C ILE A 120 8.14 1.80 -4.16
N THR A 121 8.85 2.83 -4.61
CA THR A 121 8.65 4.22 -4.19
C THR A 121 8.01 4.98 -5.32
N LEU A 122 6.95 5.70 -5.01
CA LEU A 122 6.23 6.58 -5.91
C LEU A 122 6.18 7.98 -5.30
N SER A 123 6.33 8.97 -6.15
CA SER A 123 5.99 10.36 -5.83
C SER A 123 4.50 10.59 -6.08
N ALA A 124 3.70 10.84 -5.03
CA ALA A 124 2.25 11.01 -5.16
C ALA A 124 1.69 12.06 -4.21
N THR A 125 0.56 12.68 -4.56
CA THR A 125 -0.17 13.52 -3.62
C THR A 125 -0.75 12.70 -2.46
N ARG A 126 -0.96 13.37 -1.33
CA ARG A 126 -1.71 12.82 -0.20
C ARG A 126 -3.11 12.35 -0.60
N GLU A 127 -3.79 13.13 -1.44
CA GLU A 127 -5.14 12.80 -1.89
C GLU A 127 -5.16 11.48 -2.66
N ASP A 128 -4.18 11.24 -3.53
CA ASP A 128 -4.09 9.98 -4.27
C ASP A 128 -3.76 8.80 -3.37
N ILE A 129 -2.87 8.98 -2.39
CA ILE A 129 -2.56 7.95 -1.39
C ILE A 129 -3.81 7.60 -0.57
N GLU A 130 -4.54 8.60 -0.07
CA GLU A 130 -5.78 8.41 0.69
C GLU A 130 -6.87 7.74 -0.15
N ASN A 131 -7.04 8.18 -1.40
CA ASN A 131 -8.01 7.61 -2.32
C ASN A 131 -7.69 6.16 -2.68
N TRP A 132 -6.41 5.83 -2.87
CA TRP A 132 -5.92 4.48 -3.12
C TRP A 132 -6.10 3.58 -1.90
N VAL A 133 -5.79 4.04 -0.68
CA VAL A 133 -6.07 3.24 0.53
C VAL A 133 -7.57 3.05 0.72
N ALA A 134 -8.39 4.08 0.48
CA ALA A 134 -9.84 3.97 0.62
C ALA A 134 -10.47 3.04 -0.44
N SER A 135 -9.83 2.81 -1.59
CA SER A 135 -10.41 2.00 -2.66
C SER A 135 -10.42 0.50 -2.38
N PHE A 136 -9.66 0.02 -1.39
CA PHE A 136 -9.79 -1.35 -0.88
C PHE A 136 -11.20 -1.67 -0.34
N LEU A 137 -11.97 -0.65 0.03
CA LEU A 137 -13.36 -0.78 0.50
C LEU A 137 -14.39 -0.47 -0.60
N LYS A 138 -13.95 -0.03 -1.79
CA LYS A 138 -14.83 0.34 -2.90
C LYS A 138 -14.95 -0.86 -3.85
N ASN A 139 -16.10 -1.53 -3.80
CA ASN A 139 -16.45 -2.62 -4.71
C ASN A 139 -17.03 -2.09 -6.02
#